data_AF-M5TXJ1-F1
#
_entry.id   AF-M5TXJ1-F1
#
_cell.length_a   1.000
_cell.length_b   1.000
_cell.length_c   1.000
_cell.angle_alpha   90.00
_cell.angle_beta   90.00
_cell.angle_gamma   90.00
#
_symmetry.space_group_name_H-M   'P 1'
#
loop_
_entity.id
_entity.type
_entity.pdbx_description
1 polymer ?
#
loop_
_entity_poly.entity_id
_entity_poly.type
_entity_poly.pdbx_seq_one_letter_code
_entity_poly.pdbx_strand_id
1 'polypeptide(L)'
;MSCPSFADYKPSRLSEGVLMTETSDASEEDRERARAEFIATFGAKPRWLIRGLAFGMLAMASVNALSYFWRSDHWGSLLGEVRMRGESIGFPFEIWESGNTYGGLFADYPMIGANILVAFVMSLPIGILAAWKSPWLNDLMLAAFADVDVRDENEANQPIQFSIQSLMIATTVAAVLAMLATRFAVRRETLVCIYALGPLGLVLLAMLPRRLSWQQRVIILMPCAISLIVVAMVVGQKLGIDFDKVLMGIFLCWTPQSALAAIGLLCAIFVRLAKYQPADAVAE
;
A
#
# COMPACT_ATOMS: atom_id res chain seq x y z
N MET A 1 57.45 9.89 -26.20
CA MET A 1 56.02 9.69 -26.52
C MET A 1 55.28 10.86 -25.92
N SER A 2 54.90 11.82 -26.75
CA SER A 2 54.43 13.14 -26.34
C SER A 2 52.92 13.23 -26.58
N CYS A 3 52.16 13.56 -25.54
CA CYS A 3 50.72 13.78 -25.62
C CYS A 3 50.41 15.03 -26.44
N PRO A 4 49.45 14.99 -27.37
CA PRO A 4 49.00 16.19 -28.07
C PRO A 4 48.11 17.06 -27.16
N SER A 5 48.39 18.36 -27.26
CA SER A 5 47.74 19.48 -26.58
C SER A 5 46.26 19.62 -26.97
N PHE A 6 45.37 19.62 -25.99
CA PHE A 6 43.95 20.00 -26.11
C PHE A 6 43.85 21.54 -26.12
N ALA A 7 44.15 22.16 -27.24
CA ALA A 7 43.94 23.59 -27.44
C ALA A 7 43.51 23.84 -28.88
N ASP A 8 42.19 23.76 -29.11
CA ASP A 8 41.42 24.55 -30.09
C ASP A 8 40.09 23.84 -30.36
N TYR A 9 39.13 24.01 -29.44
CA TYR A 9 37.71 23.80 -29.77
C TYR A 9 37.03 25.16 -29.77
N LYS A 10 36.86 25.70 -30.97
CA LYS A 10 36.14 26.94 -31.23
C LYS A 10 34.65 26.58 -31.33
N PRO A 11 33.77 26.98 -30.40
CA PRO A 11 32.35 26.72 -30.57
C PRO A 11 31.85 27.58 -31.72
N SER A 12 31.57 26.93 -32.85
CA SER A 12 30.79 27.52 -33.94
C SER A 12 29.40 27.87 -33.39
N ARG A 13 29.12 29.16 -33.27
CA ARG A 13 27.76 29.70 -33.11
C ARG A 13 26.94 29.29 -34.33
N LEU A 14 26.24 28.17 -34.21
CA LEU A 14 25.16 27.80 -35.11
C LEU A 14 23.88 28.43 -34.57
N SER A 15 23.43 29.47 -35.27
CA SER A 15 22.03 29.82 -35.48
C SER A 15 21.05 29.59 -34.30
N GLU A 16 21.11 30.45 -33.30
CA GLU A 16 19.93 30.74 -32.47
C GLU A 16 18.96 31.57 -33.33
N GLY A 17 17.84 31.00 -33.76
CA GLY A 17 16.79 31.83 -34.37
C GLY A 17 15.64 31.14 -35.10
N VAL A 18 15.72 29.84 -35.44
CA VAL A 18 14.66 29.21 -36.29
C VAL A 18 14.16 27.85 -35.76
N LEU A 19 14.62 27.39 -34.60
CA LEU A 19 14.30 26.04 -34.09
C LEU A 19 13.62 26.08 -32.71
N MET A 20 12.55 26.87 -32.57
CA MET A 20 11.79 26.99 -31.31
C MET A 20 10.29 26.69 -31.46
N THR A 21 9.78 26.45 -32.68
CA THR A 21 8.36 26.14 -32.91
C THR A 21 8.10 24.66 -33.23
N GLU A 22 8.99 23.97 -33.96
CA GLU A 22 8.75 22.55 -34.32
C GLU A 22 8.91 21.57 -33.14
N THR A 23 9.69 21.90 -32.11
CA THR A 23 9.83 21.02 -30.93
C THR A 23 8.65 21.13 -29.95
N SER A 24 7.86 22.21 -30.04
CA SER A 24 6.70 22.42 -29.16
C SER A 24 5.52 21.56 -29.60
N ASP A 25 5.21 21.53 -30.89
CA ASP A 25 4.06 20.80 -31.44
C ASP A 25 4.27 19.28 -31.37
N ALA A 26 5.49 18.80 -31.63
CA ALA A 26 5.84 17.39 -31.47
C ALA A 26 5.73 16.94 -29.99
N SER A 27 6.08 17.82 -29.05
CA SER A 27 5.95 17.54 -27.61
C SER A 27 4.49 17.52 -27.14
N GLU A 28 3.59 18.29 -27.75
CA GLU A 28 2.18 18.31 -27.38
C GLU A 28 1.45 17.08 -27.92
N GLU A 29 1.70 16.70 -29.17
CA GLU A 29 1.13 15.49 -29.77
C GLU A 29 1.56 14.22 -29.02
N ASP A 30 2.82 14.13 -28.60
CA ASP A 30 3.32 13.01 -27.79
C ASP A 30 2.67 12.96 -26.39
N ARG A 31 2.39 14.12 -25.77
CA ARG A 31 1.68 14.20 -24.48
C ARG A 31 0.22 13.79 -24.61
N GLU A 32 -0.45 14.20 -25.69
CA GLU A 32 -1.83 13.78 -25.98
C GLU A 32 -1.92 12.28 -26.25
N ARG A 33 -0.98 11.72 -27.02
CA ARG A 33 -0.87 10.28 -27.26
C ARG A 33 -0.64 9.51 -25.97
N ALA A 34 0.31 9.93 -25.14
CA ALA A 34 0.58 9.32 -23.84
C ALA A 34 -0.64 9.40 -22.90
N ARG A 35 -1.36 10.54 -22.89
CA ARG A 35 -2.61 10.68 -22.13
C ARG A 35 -3.70 9.74 -22.64
N ALA A 36 -3.88 9.64 -23.95
CA ALA A 36 -4.86 8.74 -24.56
C ALA A 36 -4.55 7.27 -24.25
N GLU A 37 -3.28 6.87 -24.36
CA GLU A 37 -2.81 5.53 -24.01
C GLU A 37 -3.00 5.23 -22.52
N PHE A 38 -2.70 6.19 -21.64
CA PHE A 38 -2.94 6.06 -20.21
C PHE A 38 -4.43 5.89 -19.90
N ILE A 39 -5.31 6.70 -20.50
CA ILE A 39 -6.76 6.59 -20.28
C ILE A 39 -7.28 5.25 -20.80
N ALA A 40 -6.81 4.80 -21.96
CA ALA A 40 -7.15 3.49 -22.52
C ALA A 40 -6.69 2.33 -21.61
N THR A 41 -5.54 2.49 -20.93
CA THR A 41 -4.91 1.42 -20.13
C THR A 41 -5.27 1.45 -18.64
N PHE A 42 -5.61 2.62 -18.08
CA PHE A 42 -5.83 2.78 -16.64
C PHE A 42 -7.09 3.58 -16.30
N GLY A 43 -7.61 4.37 -17.23
CA GLY A 43 -8.68 5.34 -16.98
C GLY A 43 -10.08 4.94 -17.41
N ALA A 44 -10.26 3.74 -17.96
CA ALA A 44 -11.56 3.24 -18.38
C ALA A 44 -12.56 3.16 -17.20
N LYS A 45 -13.81 3.58 -17.42
CA LYS A 45 -14.92 3.50 -16.44
C LYS A 45 -15.04 2.16 -15.70
N PRO A 46 -15.01 0.97 -16.36
CA PRO A 46 -15.09 -0.30 -15.64
C PRO A 46 -13.92 -0.54 -14.68
N ARG A 47 -12.72 -0.04 -15.00
CA ARG A 47 -11.57 -0.13 -14.08
C ARG A 47 -11.79 0.73 -12.84
N TRP A 48 -12.33 1.93 -13.00
CA TRP A 48 -12.71 2.78 -11.87
C TRP A 48 -13.82 2.20 -11.00
N LEU A 49 -14.81 1.54 -11.63
CA LEU A 49 -15.83 0.78 -10.91
C LEU A 49 -15.19 -0.30 -10.02
N ILE A 50 -14.27 -1.10 -10.58
CA ILE A 50 -13.57 -2.17 -9.83
C ILE A 50 -12.71 -1.58 -8.71
N ARG A 51 -11.98 -0.48 -8.96
CA ARG A 51 -11.16 0.19 -7.93
C ARG A 51 -12.02 0.71 -6.77
N GLY A 52 -13.11 1.40 -7.07
CA GLY A 52 -14.03 1.91 -6.05
C GLY A 52 -14.73 0.78 -5.29
N LEU A 53 -15.10 -0.30 -5.98
CA LEU A 53 -15.62 -1.51 -5.35
C LEU A 53 -14.59 -2.14 -4.41
N ALA A 54 -13.34 -2.30 -4.85
CA ALA A 54 -12.26 -2.85 -4.03
C ALA A 54 -12.00 -2.01 -2.78
N PHE A 55 -12.02 -0.69 -2.92
CA PHE A 55 -11.92 0.23 -1.79
C PHE A 55 -13.08 0.06 -0.79
N GLY A 56 -14.33 0.00 -1.28
CA GLY A 56 -15.49 -0.26 -0.43
C GLY A 56 -15.41 -1.60 0.28
N MET A 57 -14.96 -2.65 -0.42
CA MET A 57 -14.83 -3.99 0.16
C MET A 57 -13.74 -4.02 1.23
N LEU A 58 -12.64 -3.29 1.03
CA LEU A 58 -11.58 -3.14 2.03
C LEU A 58 -12.09 -2.40 3.28
N ALA A 59 -12.92 -1.38 3.11
CA ALA A 59 -13.56 -0.67 4.23
C ALA A 59 -14.51 -1.61 5.00
N MET A 60 -15.36 -2.38 4.31
CA MET A 60 -16.23 -3.37 4.93
C MET A 60 -15.45 -4.49 5.62
N ALA A 61 -14.35 -4.95 5.03
CA ALA A 61 -13.46 -5.94 5.66
C ALA A 61 -12.83 -5.38 6.94
N SER A 62 -12.50 -4.08 6.96
CA SER A 62 -11.98 -3.39 8.14
C SER A 62 -13.05 -3.26 9.23
N VAL A 63 -14.29 -2.94 8.88
CA VAL A 63 -15.41 -2.92 9.84
C VAL A 63 -15.69 -4.33 10.37
N ASN A 64 -15.66 -5.34 9.50
CA ASN A 64 -15.80 -6.75 9.89
C ASN A 64 -14.67 -7.18 10.85
N ALA A 65 -13.43 -6.80 10.59
CA ALA A 65 -12.31 -7.02 11.51
C ALA A 65 -12.54 -6.30 12.85
N LEU A 66 -12.86 -5.00 12.81
CA LEU A 66 -13.09 -4.21 14.03
C LEU A 66 -14.28 -4.71 14.87
N SER A 67 -15.26 -5.35 14.23
CA SER A 67 -16.41 -5.93 14.92
C SER A 67 -16.01 -6.95 15.99
N TYR A 68 -14.86 -7.63 15.83
CA TYR A 68 -14.36 -8.54 16.85
C TYR A 68 -14.11 -7.85 18.18
N PHE A 69 -13.51 -6.66 18.16
CA PHE A 69 -13.21 -5.91 19.38
C PHE A 69 -14.49 -5.42 20.07
N TRP A 70 -15.57 -5.20 19.32
CA TRP A 70 -16.85 -4.81 19.88
C TRP A 70 -17.66 -6.00 20.40
N ARG A 71 -17.69 -7.11 19.64
CA ARG A 71 -18.54 -8.27 19.91
C ARG A 71 -17.91 -9.24 20.91
N SER A 72 -16.58 -9.25 21.03
CA SER A 72 -15.88 -10.13 21.96
C SER A 72 -15.74 -9.51 23.34
N ASP A 73 -16.03 -10.30 24.37
CA ASP A 73 -15.92 -9.92 25.79
C ASP A 73 -14.46 -9.69 26.24
N HIS A 74 -13.51 -10.35 25.59
CA HIS A 74 -12.08 -10.24 25.86
C HIS A 74 -11.26 -10.55 24.61
N TRP A 75 -10.03 -10.04 24.55
CA TRP A 75 -9.11 -10.23 23.41
C TRP A 75 -7.81 -10.92 23.82
N GLY A 76 -7.69 -11.33 25.08
CA GLY A 76 -6.48 -11.96 25.64
C GLY A 76 -6.14 -13.30 25.00
N SER A 77 -7.12 -13.96 24.39
CA SER A 77 -6.91 -15.20 23.63
C SER A 77 -6.01 -15.02 22.41
N LEU A 78 -6.00 -13.84 21.79
CA LEU A 78 -5.06 -13.49 20.71
C LEU A 78 -3.60 -13.52 21.19
N LEU A 79 -3.38 -13.47 22.51
CA LEU A 79 -2.09 -13.49 23.19
C LEU A 79 -1.88 -14.77 24.00
N GLY A 80 -2.74 -15.79 23.82
CA GLY A 80 -2.60 -17.10 24.45
C GLY A 80 -3.24 -17.24 25.82
N GLU A 81 -4.14 -16.34 26.21
CA GLU A 81 -5.02 -16.58 27.36
C GLU A 81 -6.14 -17.52 26.96
N VAL A 82 -6.07 -18.78 27.41
CA VAL A 82 -7.08 -19.79 27.07
C VAL A 82 -8.39 -19.46 27.79
N ARG A 83 -9.36 -18.95 27.04
CA ARG A 83 -10.76 -18.81 27.47
C ARG A 83 -11.64 -19.40 26.38
N MET A 84 -12.58 -20.26 26.78
CA MET A 84 -13.32 -21.08 25.82
C MET A 84 -14.56 -20.41 25.22
N ARG A 85 -14.94 -19.19 25.65
CA ARG A 85 -16.19 -18.52 25.26
C ARG A 85 -16.07 -17.00 25.24
N GLY A 86 -16.96 -16.36 24.49
CA GLY A 86 -17.16 -14.90 24.50
C GLY A 86 -16.38 -14.15 23.42
N GLU A 87 -15.88 -14.81 22.38
CA GLU A 87 -15.33 -14.13 21.20
C GLU A 87 -16.23 -14.37 20.00
N SER A 88 -16.50 -13.32 19.25
CA SER A 88 -17.16 -13.45 17.96
C SER A 88 -16.70 -12.37 16.99
N ILE A 89 -16.77 -12.66 15.70
CA ILE A 89 -16.46 -11.74 14.61
C ILE A 89 -17.57 -11.81 13.58
N GLY A 90 -17.83 -10.67 12.94
CA GLY A 90 -18.73 -10.58 11.81
C GLY A 90 -19.41 -9.22 11.76
N PHE A 91 -19.57 -8.64 10.57
CA PHE A 91 -20.42 -7.48 10.37
C PHE A 91 -21.08 -7.47 8.97
N PRO A 92 -22.40 -7.24 8.89
CA PRO A 92 -23.32 -7.01 10.01
C PRO A 92 -23.67 -8.30 10.77
N PHE A 93 -23.61 -9.45 10.09
CA PHE A 93 -23.94 -10.76 10.67
C PHE A 93 -22.70 -11.39 11.30
N GLU A 94 -22.91 -12.17 12.35
CA GLU A 94 -21.85 -12.95 12.98
C GLU A 94 -21.44 -14.11 12.07
N ILE A 95 -20.15 -14.27 11.83
CA ILE A 95 -19.61 -15.32 10.92
C ILE A 95 -18.85 -16.40 11.67
N TRP A 96 -18.41 -16.09 12.89
CA TRP A 96 -17.60 -16.98 13.70
C TRP A 96 -17.77 -16.61 15.18
N GLU A 97 -17.91 -17.63 16.01
CA GLU A 97 -18.06 -17.53 17.47
C GLU A 97 -17.19 -18.60 18.14
N SER A 98 -16.43 -18.23 19.18
CA SER A 98 -15.62 -19.16 19.96
C SER A 98 -16.47 -20.19 20.70
N GLY A 99 -16.02 -21.44 20.72
CA GLY A 99 -16.70 -22.51 21.44
C GLY A 99 -17.93 -23.07 20.72
N ASN A 100 -18.31 -22.48 19.58
CA ASN A 100 -19.35 -23.02 18.74
C ASN A 100 -18.77 -24.06 17.78
N THR A 101 -19.22 -25.30 17.94
CA THR A 101 -18.93 -26.40 17.01
C THR A 101 -20.11 -26.52 16.07
N TYR A 102 -20.27 -25.58 15.14
CA TYR A 102 -21.30 -25.65 14.11
C TYR A 102 -21.03 -26.84 13.17
N GLY A 103 -21.46 -28.03 13.57
CA GLY A 103 -21.41 -29.25 12.74
C GLY A 103 -20.01 -29.72 12.33
N GLY A 104 -18.95 -29.28 13.03
CA GLY A 104 -17.55 -29.61 12.67
C GLY A 104 -16.90 -28.62 11.68
N LEU A 105 -17.61 -27.57 11.28
CA LEU A 105 -17.07 -26.48 10.48
C LEU A 105 -16.79 -25.28 11.39
N PHE A 106 -15.57 -24.74 11.28
CA PHE A 106 -15.09 -23.67 12.16
C PHE A 106 -15.80 -22.32 11.96
N ALA A 107 -16.63 -22.14 10.92
CA ALA A 107 -17.32 -20.89 10.62
C ALA A 107 -18.72 -21.11 10.01
N ASP A 108 -19.60 -20.11 10.16
CA ASP A 108 -20.94 -20.10 9.55
C ASP A 108 -20.84 -19.61 8.09
N TYR A 109 -20.69 -20.54 7.15
CA TYR A 109 -20.55 -20.24 5.72
C TYR A 109 -21.74 -19.46 5.13
N PRO A 110 -23.01 -19.78 5.45
CA PRO A 110 -24.14 -18.93 5.08
C PRO A 110 -23.97 -17.47 5.50
N MET A 111 -23.55 -17.22 6.75
CA MET A 111 -23.33 -15.85 7.24
C MET A 111 -22.12 -15.19 6.60
N ILE A 112 -21.06 -15.94 6.29
CA ILE A 112 -19.93 -15.44 5.48
C ILE A 112 -20.45 -14.97 4.11
N GLY A 113 -21.27 -15.78 3.43
CA GLY A 113 -21.87 -15.43 2.15
C GLY A 113 -22.76 -14.18 2.24
N ALA A 114 -23.57 -14.08 3.30
CA ALA A 114 -24.41 -12.91 3.56
C ALA A 114 -23.57 -11.65 3.78
N ASN A 115 -22.49 -11.71 4.56
CA ASN A 115 -21.59 -10.58 4.77
C ASN A 115 -20.85 -10.18 3.50
N ILE A 116 -20.41 -11.13 2.66
CA ILE A 116 -19.81 -10.83 1.35
C ILE A 116 -20.82 -10.09 0.46
N LEU A 117 -22.06 -10.54 0.43
CA LEU A 117 -23.12 -9.90 -0.35
C LEU A 117 -23.39 -8.48 0.16
N VAL A 118 -23.51 -8.29 1.47
CA VAL A 118 -23.68 -6.96 2.07
C VAL A 118 -22.48 -6.07 1.74
N ALA A 119 -21.25 -6.59 1.88
CA ALA A 119 -20.04 -5.85 1.56
C ALA A 119 -20.04 -5.41 0.09
N PHE A 120 -20.42 -6.31 -0.84
CA PHE A 120 -20.54 -5.99 -2.25
C PHE A 120 -21.58 -4.89 -2.51
N VAL A 121 -22.79 -5.03 -1.97
CA VAL A 121 -23.88 -4.06 -2.12
C VAL A 121 -23.48 -2.70 -1.55
N MET A 122 -22.84 -2.65 -0.39
CA MET A 122 -22.38 -1.40 0.23
C MET A 122 -21.21 -0.76 -0.53
N SER A 123 -20.39 -1.56 -1.23
CA SER A 123 -19.25 -1.09 -2.02
C SER A 123 -19.65 -0.59 -3.41
N LEU A 124 -20.77 -1.10 -3.94
CA LEU A 124 -21.22 -0.78 -5.29
C LEU A 124 -21.47 0.73 -5.50
N PRO A 125 -22.14 1.48 -4.58
CA PRO A 125 -22.27 2.93 -4.70
C PRO A 125 -20.93 3.67 -4.81
N ILE A 126 -19.90 3.22 -4.07
CA ILE A 126 -18.55 3.81 -4.13
C ILE A 126 -17.92 3.54 -5.50
N GLY A 127 -18.05 2.31 -6.00
CA GLY A 127 -17.62 1.94 -7.35
C GLY A 127 -18.32 2.76 -8.43
N ILE A 128 -19.64 2.92 -8.36
CA ILE A 128 -20.44 3.72 -9.31
C ILE A 128 -19.98 5.18 -9.26
N LEU A 129 -19.80 5.74 -8.06
CA LEU A 129 -19.32 7.11 -7.89
C LEU A 129 -17.93 7.30 -8.49
N ALA A 130 -17.00 6.36 -8.25
CA ALA A 130 -15.67 6.39 -8.84
C ALA A 130 -15.72 6.30 -10.38
N ALA A 131 -16.56 5.43 -10.93
CA ALA A 131 -16.74 5.33 -12.39
C ALA A 131 -17.36 6.59 -12.98
N TRP A 132 -18.32 7.22 -12.29
CA TRP A 132 -18.94 8.47 -12.72
C TRP A 132 -17.96 9.64 -12.68
N LYS A 133 -17.12 9.70 -11.65
CA LYS A 133 -16.04 10.70 -11.49
C LYS A 133 -14.73 10.29 -12.18
N SER A 134 -14.74 9.28 -13.04
CA SER A 134 -13.53 8.80 -13.72
C SER A 134 -12.77 9.86 -14.52
N PRO A 135 -13.38 10.86 -15.20
CA PRO A 135 -12.60 11.90 -15.88
C PRO A 135 -11.77 12.72 -14.88
N TRP A 136 -12.41 13.20 -13.81
CA TRP A 136 -11.76 13.94 -12.75
C TRP A 136 -10.67 13.12 -12.05
N LEU A 137 -10.93 11.83 -11.78
CA LEU A 137 -9.95 10.93 -11.17
C LEU A 137 -8.78 10.62 -12.12
N ASN A 138 -9.02 10.54 -13.43
CA ASN A 138 -7.96 10.35 -14.43
C ASN A 138 -7.04 11.55 -14.49
N ASP A 139 -7.60 12.76 -14.56
CA ASP A 139 -6.81 13.99 -14.57
C ASP A 139 -5.98 14.11 -13.28
N LEU A 140 -6.55 13.69 -12.16
CA LEU A 140 -5.86 13.69 -10.88
C LEU A 140 -4.73 12.64 -10.80
N MET A 141 -4.96 11.44 -11.33
CA MET A 141 -3.90 10.44 -11.46
C MET A 141 -2.80 10.93 -12.39
N LEU A 142 -3.15 11.48 -13.55
CA LEU A 142 -2.17 12.02 -14.51
C LEU A 142 -1.32 13.13 -13.88
N ALA A 143 -1.94 14.06 -13.14
CA ALA A 143 -1.21 15.08 -12.41
C ALA A 143 -0.27 14.47 -11.34
N ALA A 144 -0.73 13.44 -10.63
CA ALA A 144 0.07 12.76 -9.63
C ALA A 144 1.26 11.98 -10.23
N PHE A 145 1.08 11.33 -11.39
CA PHE A 145 2.14 10.57 -12.05
C PHE A 145 3.11 11.46 -12.83
N ALA A 146 2.63 12.53 -13.48
CA ALA A 146 3.50 13.46 -14.19
C ALA A 146 4.53 14.10 -13.23
N ASP A 147 4.12 14.44 -12.01
CA ASP A 147 5.02 15.01 -11.00
C ASP A 147 6.03 13.99 -10.45
N VAL A 148 5.71 12.69 -10.54
CA VAL A 148 6.60 11.59 -10.19
C VAL A 148 7.58 11.30 -11.32
N ASP A 149 7.10 11.18 -12.56
CA ASP A 149 7.91 10.82 -13.74
C ASP A 149 8.90 11.94 -14.12
N VAL A 150 8.52 13.22 -14.06
CA VAL A 150 9.43 14.36 -14.34
C VAL A 150 10.59 14.43 -13.34
N ARG A 151 10.35 13.96 -12.11
CA ARG A 151 11.36 13.90 -11.06
C ARG A 151 12.22 12.64 -11.17
N ASP A 152 11.62 11.52 -11.56
CA ASP A 152 12.31 10.26 -11.78
C ASP A 152 13.16 10.29 -13.04
N GLU A 153 12.77 10.89 -14.18
CA GLU A 153 13.65 10.96 -15.37
C GLU A 153 14.95 11.73 -15.13
N ASN A 154 14.91 12.77 -14.29
CA ASN A 154 16.09 13.53 -13.89
C ASN A 154 16.99 12.79 -12.87
N GLU A 155 16.44 11.83 -12.11
CA GLU A 155 17.19 11.06 -11.10
C GLU A 155 17.52 9.60 -11.54
N ALA A 156 16.78 9.01 -12.47
CA ALA A 156 16.84 7.60 -12.91
C ALA A 156 18.06 7.29 -13.77
N ASN A 157 18.69 8.30 -14.36
CA ASN A 157 19.99 8.15 -15.03
C ASN A 157 21.18 8.10 -14.07
N GLN A 158 20.97 8.17 -12.75
CA GLN A 158 22.02 7.85 -11.80
C GLN A 158 21.98 6.35 -11.47
N PRO A 159 23.00 5.56 -11.86
CA PRO A 159 23.06 4.16 -11.49
C PRO A 159 22.96 4.04 -9.97
N ILE A 160 22.15 3.08 -9.48
CA ILE A 160 22.02 2.77 -8.05
C ILE A 160 23.38 2.26 -7.56
N GLN A 161 24.27 3.17 -7.20
CA GLN A 161 25.51 2.85 -6.53
C GLN A 161 25.14 2.53 -5.08
N PHE A 162 25.01 1.24 -4.79
CA PHE A 162 24.94 0.76 -3.42
C PHE A 162 26.24 1.16 -2.72
N SER A 163 26.20 2.27 -1.98
CA SER A 163 27.31 2.67 -1.13
C SER A 163 27.60 1.55 -0.14
N ILE A 164 28.88 1.21 0.04
CA ILE A 164 29.32 0.26 1.08
C ILE A 164 28.76 0.68 2.45
N GLN A 165 28.56 1.99 2.67
CA GLN A 165 27.95 2.52 3.89
C GLN A 165 26.48 2.10 4.05
N SER A 166 25.68 2.09 2.99
CA SER A 166 24.27 1.68 3.09
C SER A 166 24.16 0.17 3.34
N LEU A 167 25.05 -0.63 2.75
CA LEU A 167 25.15 -2.06 3.04
C LEU A 167 25.53 -2.29 4.51
N MET A 168 26.56 -1.59 5.01
CA MET A 168 26.99 -1.71 6.42
C MET A 168 25.91 -1.30 7.42
N ILE A 169 25.19 -0.21 7.14
CA ILE A 169 24.06 0.23 7.96
C ILE A 169 22.96 -0.83 7.94
N ALA A 170 22.59 -1.33 6.76
CA ALA A 170 21.57 -2.37 6.62
C ALA A 170 21.96 -3.66 7.37
N THR A 171 23.20 -4.12 7.26
CA THR A 171 23.68 -5.30 7.99
C THR A 171 23.72 -5.07 9.50
N THR A 172 24.07 -3.87 9.96
CA THR A 172 24.08 -3.54 11.40
C THR A 172 22.67 -3.51 11.96
N VAL A 173 21.74 -2.87 11.25
CA VAL A 173 20.31 -2.87 11.62
C VAL A 173 19.76 -4.29 11.62
N ALA A 174 20.05 -5.09 10.59
CA ALA A 174 19.64 -6.49 10.54
C ALA A 174 20.21 -7.31 11.70
N ALA A 175 21.48 -7.12 12.06
CA ALA A 175 22.12 -7.82 13.18
C ALA A 175 21.52 -7.41 14.54
N VAL A 176 21.26 -6.11 14.75
CA VAL A 176 20.58 -5.62 15.97
C VAL A 176 19.16 -6.18 16.04
N LEU A 177 18.41 -6.16 14.94
CA LEU A 177 17.06 -6.74 14.87
C LEU A 177 17.09 -8.24 15.11
N ALA A 178 18.07 -8.98 14.57
CA ALA A 178 18.25 -10.41 14.82
C ALA A 178 18.59 -10.68 16.29
N MET A 179 19.48 -9.90 16.90
CA MET A 179 19.80 -10.00 18.32
C MET A 179 18.56 -9.72 19.18
N LEU A 180 17.80 -8.67 18.88
CA LEU A 180 16.54 -8.37 19.58
C LEU A 180 15.52 -9.49 19.39
N ALA A 181 15.39 -10.01 18.16
CA ALA A 181 14.52 -11.13 17.86
C ALA A 181 14.88 -12.34 18.73
N THR A 182 16.15 -12.72 18.86
CA THR A 182 16.54 -13.85 19.73
C THR A 182 16.22 -13.65 21.21
N ARG A 183 16.23 -12.40 21.70
CA ARG A 183 15.95 -12.07 23.11
C ARG A 183 14.45 -11.97 23.42
N PHE A 184 13.64 -11.62 22.42
CA PHE A 184 12.21 -11.40 22.53
C PHE A 184 11.36 -12.47 21.82
N ALA A 185 11.97 -13.47 21.19
CA ALA A 185 11.32 -14.44 20.29
C ALA A 185 10.16 -15.23 20.91
N VAL A 186 10.05 -15.35 22.24
CA VAL A 186 8.99 -16.13 22.88
C VAL A 186 8.34 -15.31 24.00
N ARG A 187 7.83 -14.15 23.61
CA ARG A 187 7.15 -13.21 24.51
C ARG A 187 5.84 -12.77 23.88
N ARG A 188 4.79 -12.64 24.70
CA ARG A 188 3.46 -12.19 24.24
C ARG A 188 3.54 -10.77 23.66
N GLU A 189 4.42 -9.96 24.24
CA GLU A 189 4.75 -8.61 23.81
C GLU A 189 5.21 -8.56 22.35
N THR A 190 5.93 -9.57 21.87
CA THR A 190 6.37 -9.66 20.47
C THR A 190 5.19 -9.83 19.52
N LEU A 191 4.19 -10.65 19.88
CA LEU A 191 2.95 -10.76 19.10
C LEU A 191 2.17 -9.45 19.09
N VAL A 192 2.05 -8.78 20.25
CA VAL A 192 1.42 -7.45 20.34
C VAL A 192 2.12 -6.46 19.42
N CYS A 193 3.45 -6.42 19.42
CA CYS A 193 4.22 -5.56 18.53
C CYS A 193 3.95 -5.89 17.05
N ILE A 194 3.90 -7.16 16.66
CA ILE A 194 3.62 -7.55 15.27
C ILE A 194 2.19 -7.17 14.87
N TYR A 195 1.21 -7.37 15.76
CA TYR A 195 -0.18 -7.00 15.50
C TYR A 195 -0.36 -5.47 15.39
N ALA A 196 0.26 -4.70 16.29
CA ALA A 196 0.11 -3.24 16.33
C ALA A 196 0.94 -2.51 15.27
N LEU A 197 2.14 -3.00 14.92
CA LEU A 197 3.09 -2.30 14.07
C LEU A 197 3.28 -2.94 12.69
N GLY A 198 2.76 -4.14 12.43
CA GLY A 198 3.07 -4.89 11.20
C GLY A 198 2.90 -4.07 9.92
N PRO A 199 1.66 -3.79 9.47
CA PRO A 199 1.42 -3.03 8.25
C PRO A 199 1.95 -1.61 8.29
N LEU A 200 1.83 -0.93 9.44
CA LEU A 200 2.29 0.46 9.54
C LEU A 200 3.82 0.55 9.40
N GLY A 201 4.55 -0.35 10.05
CA GLY A 201 5.99 -0.49 9.92
C GLY A 201 6.42 -0.85 8.50
N LEU A 202 5.67 -1.75 7.84
CA LEU A 202 5.89 -2.08 6.43
C LEU A 202 5.66 -0.87 5.52
N VAL A 203 4.57 -0.12 5.70
CA VAL A 203 4.28 1.09 4.93
C VAL A 203 5.38 2.14 5.14
N LEU A 204 5.81 2.37 6.39
CA LEU A 204 6.92 3.29 6.68
C LEU A 204 8.23 2.82 6.02
N LEU A 205 8.52 1.53 6.07
CA LEU A 205 9.70 0.95 5.43
C LEU A 205 9.64 1.12 3.90
N ALA A 206 8.48 0.95 3.29
CA ALA A 206 8.29 1.18 1.86
C ALA A 206 8.34 2.66 1.47
N MET A 207 8.02 3.57 2.39
CA MET A 207 8.12 5.01 2.18
C MET A 207 9.52 5.58 2.50
N LEU A 208 10.36 4.82 3.20
CA LEU A 208 11.72 5.23 3.57
C LEU A 208 12.63 5.46 2.34
N PRO A 209 12.72 4.54 1.36
CA PRO A 209 13.51 4.78 0.16
C PRO A 209 12.73 5.62 -0.85
N ARG A 210 12.99 6.94 -0.84
CA ARG A 210 12.34 7.91 -1.73
C ARG A 210 12.53 7.62 -3.23
N ARG A 211 13.60 6.91 -3.60
CA ARG A 211 14.03 6.66 -5.00
C ARG A 211 13.64 5.30 -5.58
N LEU A 212 12.93 4.45 -4.84
CA LEU A 212 12.48 3.17 -5.41
C LEU A 212 11.17 3.37 -6.16
N SER A 213 11.08 2.77 -7.34
CA SER A 213 9.83 2.74 -8.10
C SER A 213 8.76 2.01 -7.30
N TRP A 214 7.49 2.35 -7.53
CA TRP A 214 6.37 1.72 -6.82
C TRP A 214 6.40 0.18 -6.92
N GLN A 215 6.73 -0.35 -8.11
CA GLN A 215 6.85 -1.79 -8.33
C GLN A 215 7.93 -2.43 -7.45
N GLN A 216 9.10 -1.80 -7.33
CA GLN A 216 10.18 -2.28 -6.47
C GLN A 216 9.77 -2.28 -4.99
N ARG A 217 9.03 -1.26 -4.55
CA ARG A 217 8.51 -1.20 -3.17
C ARG A 217 7.57 -2.37 -2.90
N VAL A 218 6.67 -2.70 -3.83
CA VAL A 218 5.76 -3.86 -3.70
C VAL A 218 6.53 -5.18 -3.65
N ILE A 219 7.56 -5.34 -4.50
CA ILE A 219 8.42 -6.53 -4.53
C ILE A 219 9.17 -6.72 -3.21
N ILE A 220 9.55 -5.65 -2.51
CA ILE A 220 10.18 -5.71 -1.18
C ILE A 220 9.14 -5.95 -0.09
N LEU A 221 7.99 -5.30 -0.17
CA LEU A 221 6.92 -5.38 0.83
C LEU A 221 6.35 -6.78 0.97
N MET A 222 6.09 -7.47 -0.16
CA MET A 222 5.47 -8.79 -0.15
C MET A 222 6.28 -9.82 0.66
N PRO A 223 7.59 -10.06 0.41
CA PRO A 223 8.37 -11.01 1.19
C PRO A 223 8.53 -10.57 2.65
N CYS A 224 8.61 -9.26 2.94
CA CYS A 224 8.65 -8.77 4.32
C CYS A 224 7.34 -9.06 5.07
N ALA A 225 6.19 -8.85 4.44
CA ALA A 225 4.88 -9.16 5.01
C ALA A 225 4.73 -10.67 5.28
N ILE A 226 5.08 -11.51 4.30
CA ILE A 226 5.06 -12.98 4.45
C ILE A 226 6.00 -13.41 5.59
N SER A 227 7.20 -12.84 5.65
CA SER A 227 8.15 -13.15 6.73
C SER A 227 7.61 -12.77 8.10
N LEU A 228 6.94 -11.62 8.23
CA LEU A 228 6.30 -11.22 9.48
C LEU A 228 5.16 -12.17 9.89
N ILE A 229 4.36 -12.64 8.93
CA ILE A 229 3.30 -13.64 9.18
C ILE A 229 3.93 -14.95 9.68
N VAL A 230 4.98 -15.44 9.02
CA VAL A 230 5.69 -16.66 9.43
C VAL A 230 6.29 -16.50 10.82
N VAL A 231 6.91 -15.36 11.12
CA VAL A 231 7.45 -15.07 12.47
C VAL A 231 6.32 -15.07 13.49
N ALA A 232 5.19 -14.41 13.24
CA ALA A 232 4.05 -14.43 14.14
C ALA A 232 3.53 -15.85 14.40
N MET A 233 3.43 -16.68 13.35
CA MET A 233 3.04 -18.08 13.49
C MET A 233 3.99 -18.87 14.37
N VAL A 234 5.31 -18.73 14.16
CA VAL A 234 6.32 -19.42 14.97
C VAL A 234 6.25 -18.96 16.42
N VAL A 235 6.13 -17.64 16.67
CA VAL A 235 5.99 -17.09 18.03
C VAL A 235 4.72 -17.62 18.69
N GLY A 236 3.59 -17.61 17.99
CA GLY A 236 2.32 -18.14 18.49
C GLY A 236 2.38 -19.62 18.83
N GLN A 237 2.97 -20.43 17.95
CA GLN A 237 3.18 -21.86 18.20
C GLN A 237 4.06 -22.10 19.44
N LYS A 238 5.13 -21.31 19.63
CA LYS A 238 5.99 -21.41 20.82
C LYS A 238 5.28 -20.97 22.11
N LEU A 239 4.26 -20.13 22.01
CA LEU A 239 3.42 -19.70 23.13
C LEU A 239 2.21 -20.62 23.36
N GLY A 240 2.06 -21.70 22.56
CA GLY A 240 0.92 -22.62 22.66
C GLY A 240 -0.41 -22.03 22.17
N ILE A 241 -0.34 -21.03 21.29
CA ILE A 241 -1.51 -20.39 20.69
C ILE A 241 -1.88 -21.15 19.40
N ASP A 242 -3.16 -21.43 19.22
CA ASP A 242 -3.66 -22.06 18.00
C ASP A 242 -3.35 -21.20 16.76
N PHE A 243 -2.96 -21.87 15.68
CA PHE A 243 -2.62 -21.23 14.41
C PHE A 243 -3.71 -20.26 13.91
N ASP A 244 -4.97 -20.70 13.99
CA ASP A 244 -6.12 -19.91 13.54
C ASP A 244 -6.27 -18.61 14.35
N LYS A 245 -5.94 -18.63 15.64
CA LYS A 245 -5.99 -17.43 16.50
C LYS A 245 -4.91 -16.42 16.14
N VAL A 246 -3.72 -16.90 15.76
CA VAL A 246 -2.64 -16.02 15.30
C VAL A 246 -3.02 -15.35 13.99
N LEU A 247 -3.53 -16.12 13.02
CA LEU A 247 -4.00 -15.57 11.75
C LEU A 247 -5.18 -14.60 11.95
N MET A 248 -6.09 -14.93 12.87
CA MET A 248 -7.17 -14.04 13.24
C MET A 248 -6.61 -12.74 13.81
N GLY A 249 -5.67 -12.77 14.75
CA GLY A 249 -5.02 -11.57 15.28
C GLY A 249 -4.37 -10.70 14.20
N ILE A 250 -3.66 -11.32 13.25
CA ILE A 250 -3.10 -10.63 12.08
C ILE A 250 -4.22 -9.98 11.27
N PHE A 251 -5.26 -10.72 10.87
CA PHE A 251 -6.37 -10.17 10.09
C PHE A 251 -7.06 -9.00 10.79
N LEU A 252 -7.35 -9.16 12.08
CA LEU A 252 -8.05 -8.19 12.93
C LEU A 252 -7.31 -6.87 13.03
N CYS A 253 -5.99 -6.92 13.24
CA CYS A 253 -5.20 -5.72 13.41
C CYS A 253 -4.74 -5.15 12.07
N TRP A 254 -4.38 -6.01 11.10
CA TRP A 254 -3.72 -5.56 9.89
C TRP A 254 -4.67 -5.01 8.84
N THR A 255 -5.91 -5.53 8.76
CA THR A 255 -6.89 -5.07 7.78
C THR A 255 -7.27 -3.61 8.01
N PRO A 256 -7.68 -3.19 9.23
CA PRO A 256 -8.00 -1.79 9.50
C PRO A 256 -6.78 -0.87 9.35
N GLN A 257 -5.59 -1.29 9.79
CA GLN A 257 -4.37 -0.51 9.63
C GLN A 257 -4.04 -0.27 8.15
N SER A 258 -4.16 -1.30 7.31
CA SER A 258 -3.91 -1.20 5.88
C SER A 258 -4.93 -0.29 5.18
N ALA A 259 -6.21 -0.40 5.56
CA ALA A 259 -7.26 0.48 5.05
C ALA A 259 -7.01 1.93 5.43
N LEU A 260 -6.69 2.21 6.69
CA LEU A 260 -6.36 3.56 7.17
C LEU A 260 -5.11 4.12 6.49
N ALA A 261 -4.07 3.31 6.29
CA ALA A 261 -2.87 3.73 5.58
C ALA A 261 -3.18 4.07 4.11
N ALA A 262 -3.97 3.25 3.42
CA ALA A 262 -4.39 3.49 2.04
C ALA A 262 -5.24 4.76 1.92
N ILE A 263 -6.22 4.95 2.80
CA ILE A 263 -7.06 6.17 2.87
C ILE A 263 -6.19 7.39 3.16
N GLY A 264 -5.31 7.31 4.17
CA GLY A 264 -4.43 8.40 4.55
C GLY A 264 -3.50 8.83 3.42
N LEU A 265 -2.91 7.87 2.71
CA LEU A 265 -2.06 8.13 1.54
C LEU A 265 -2.87 8.80 0.42
N LEU A 266 -4.05 8.26 0.11
CA LEU A 266 -4.93 8.80 -0.91
C LEU A 266 -5.35 10.25 -0.60
N CYS A 267 -5.77 10.51 0.64
CA CYS A 267 -6.11 11.86 1.12
C CYS A 267 -4.90 12.80 1.06
N ALA A 268 -3.71 12.34 1.45
CA ALA A 268 -2.50 13.16 1.40
C ALA A 268 -2.14 13.56 -0.05
N ILE A 269 -2.32 12.64 -1.01
CA ILE A 269 -2.14 12.93 -2.44
C ILE A 269 -3.17 13.97 -2.89
N PHE A 270 -4.46 13.78 -2.57
CA PHE A 270 -5.51 14.74 -2.92
C PHE A 270 -5.25 16.15 -2.36
N VAL A 271 -4.84 16.25 -1.10
CA VAL A 271 -4.54 17.55 -0.46
C VAL A 271 -3.34 18.22 -1.12
N ARG A 272 -2.31 17.46 -1.54
CA ARG A 272 -1.19 18.02 -2.28
C ARG A 272 -1.63 18.55 -3.63
N LEU A 273 -2.40 17.77 -4.39
CA LEU A 273 -2.86 18.17 -5.72
C LEU A 273 -3.80 19.37 -5.68
N ALA A 274 -4.67 19.46 -4.68
CA ALA A 274 -5.52 20.64 -4.47
C ALA A 274 -4.72 21.92 -4.18
N LYS A 275 -3.53 21.82 -3.57
CA LYS A 275 -2.64 22.97 -3.35
C LYS A 275 -1.83 23.37 -4.58
N TYR A 276 -1.64 22.44 -5.52
CA TYR A 276 -0.84 22.66 -6.73
C TYR A 276 -1.65 23.17 -7.92
N GLN A 277 -2.99 23.14 -7.88
CA GLN A 277 -3.81 23.88 -8.83
C GLN A 277 -3.61 25.39 -8.57
N PRO A 278 -2.89 26.13 -9.44
CA PRO A 278 -2.73 27.57 -9.27
C PRO A 278 -4.09 28.23 -9.43
N ALA A 279 -4.33 29.30 -8.68
CA ALA A 279 -5.57 30.09 -8.72
C ALA A 279 -5.86 30.73 -10.10
N ASP A 280 -4.95 30.58 -11.06
CA ASP A 280 -5.01 31.19 -12.39
C ASP A 280 -5.96 30.44 -13.36
N ALA A 281 -6.46 29.24 -12.99
CA ALA A 281 -7.41 28.48 -13.82
C ALA A 281 -8.90 28.82 -13.56
N VAL A 282 -9.19 29.79 -12.68
CA VAL A 282 -10.58 30.19 -12.31
C VAL A 282 -10.92 31.61 -12.79
N ALA A 283 -10.04 32.24 -13.58
CA ALA A 283 -10.21 33.62 -14.05
C ALA A 283 -10.55 33.76 -15.56
N GLU A 284 -10.94 32.68 -16.25
CA GLU A 284 -11.51 32.73 -17.61
C GLU A 284 -12.94 32.19 -17.67
#